data_AF-A0A352VGS4-F1
#
_entry.id   AF-A0A352VGS4-F1
#
_cell.length_a   1.000
_cell.length_b   1.000
_cell.length_c   1.000
_cell.angle_alpha   90.00
_cell.angle_beta   90.00
_cell.angle_gamma   90.00
#
_symmetry.space_group_name_H-M   'P 1'
#
loop_
_entity.id
_entity.type
_entity.pdbx_description
1 polymer ?
#
loop_
_entity_poly.entity_id
_entity_poly.type
_entity_poly.pdbx_seq_one_letter_code
_entity_poly.pdbx_strand_id
1 'polypeptide(L)'
;PEEEEEEDAGPTPRQLLASALRSSTATVTVSKRSGLHFTWFIYRGPEEGVEFDPPQIKPWEDTRPFANSPWARVWEAPELPEDGRWVSEVTFTQPGTYVLRGRADDGGLFSDVEVTVVVRAAVS
;
A
#
# COMPACT_ATOMS: atom_id res chain seq x y z
N PRO A 1 -37.54 24.10 -9.31
CA PRO A 1 -36.38 23.78 -10.17
C PRO A 1 -35.28 23.29 -9.24
N GLU A 2 -35.14 21.97 -9.15
CA GLU A 2 -34.03 21.36 -8.42
C GLU A 2 -32.81 21.58 -9.32
N GLU A 3 -31.89 22.42 -8.85
CA GLU A 3 -30.60 22.61 -9.49
C GLU A 3 -29.85 21.29 -9.30
N GLU A 4 -29.72 20.51 -10.39
CA GLU A 4 -28.81 19.36 -10.41
C GLU A 4 -27.41 19.90 -10.14
N GLU A 5 -26.90 19.67 -8.93
CA GLU A 5 -25.49 19.90 -8.61
C GLU A 5 -24.67 19.06 -9.57
N GLU A 6 -24.04 19.72 -10.55
CA GLU A 6 -23.07 19.12 -11.44
C GLU A 6 -21.89 18.68 -10.56
N GLU A 7 -21.90 17.43 -10.10
CA GLU A 7 -20.77 16.85 -9.37
C GLU A 7 -19.51 17.05 -10.22
N ASP A 8 -18.58 17.87 -9.73
CA ASP A 8 -17.23 17.97 -10.28
C ASP A 8 -16.56 16.60 -10.07
N ALA A 9 -16.81 15.68 -10.99
CA ALA A 9 -16.48 14.25 -10.89
C ALA A 9 -14.96 13.99 -10.90
N GLY A 10 -14.13 15.04 -10.84
CA GLY A 10 -12.69 14.96 -10.86
C GLY A 10 -12.15 14.33 -12.16
N PRO A 11 -10.82 14.18 -12.25
CA PRO A 11 -10.19 13.54 -13.40
C PRO A 11 -10.41 12.01 -13.39
N THR A 12 -10.85 11.47 -14.52
CA THR A 12 -10.98 10.00 -14.72
C THR A 12 -9.62 9.28 -14.59
N PRO A 13 -9.60 7.96 -14.31
CA PRO A 13 -8.35 7.18 -14.26
C PRO A 13 -7.49 7.31 -15.52
N ARG A 14 -8.12 7.41 -16.70
CA ARG A 14 -7.43 7.60 -17.99
C ARG A 14 -6.77 8.99 -18.08
N GLN A 15 -7.46 10.03 -17.62
CA GLN A 15 -6.91 11.40 -17.59
C GLN A 15 -5.75 11.50 -16.59
N LEU A 16 -5.87 10.84 -15.43
CA LEU A 16 -4.79 10.74 -14.44
C LEU A 16 -3.56 10.04 -15.02
N LEU A 17 -3.74 8.91 -15.71
CA LEU A 17 -2.64 8.21 -16.38
C LEU A 17 -1.98 9.08 -17.44
N ALA A 18 -2.78 9.70 -18.32
CA ALA A 18 -2.26 10.57 -19.36
C ALA A 18 -1.49 11.77 -18.76
N SER A 19 -1.96 12.33 -17.65
CA SER A 19 -1.24 13.39 -16.92
C SER A 19 0.07 12.88 -16.32
N ALA A 20 0.06 11.72 -15.69
CA ALA A 20 1.24 11.15 -15.04
C ALA A 20 2.34 10.78 -16.04
N LEU A 21 1.97 10.32 -17.24
CA LEU A 21 2.91 10.03 -18.34
C LEU A 21 3.54 11.29 -18.97
N ARG A 22 2.86 12.44 -18.88
CA ARG A 22 3.36 13.72 -19.42
C ARG A 22 4.27 14.46 -18.44
N SER A 23 4.16 14.20 -17.14
CA SER A 23 5.03 14.81 -16.13
C SER A 23 6.32 14.02 -15.97
N SER A 24 7.47 14.68 -15.87
CA SER A 24 8.69 14.01 -15.41
C SER A 24 8.49 13.54 -13.97
N THR A 25 8.67 12.25 -13.71
CA THR A 25 8.65 11.67 -12.36
C THR A 25 9.91 12.01 -11.55
N ALA A 26 10.93 12.58 -12.20
CA ALA A 26 12.20 12.95 -11.59
C ALA A 26 12.11 14.32 -10.91
N THR A 27 11.68 14.32 -9.64
CA THR A 27 11.91 15.44 -8.73
C THR A 27 13.20 15.13 -7.94
N VAL A 28 14.03 16.12 -7.61
CA VAL A 28 15.33 15.89 -6.91
C VAL A 28 15.12 15.24 -5.54
N THR A 29 14.00 15.56 -4.89
CA THR A 29 13.52 14.92 -3.68
C THR A 29 12.11 14.41 -3.93
N VAL A 30 11.83 13.16 -3.58
CA VAL A 30 10.45 12.68 -3.60
C VAL A 30 9.71 13.17 -2.37
N SER A 31 8.42 13.44 -2.53
CA SER A 31 7.54 13.73 -1.40
C SER A 31 6.63 12.54 -1.19
N LYS A 32 6.52 12.11 0.06
CA LYS A 32 5.53 11.13 0.48
C LYS A 32 4.20 11.84 0.70
N ARG A 33 3.10 11.28 0.20
CA ARG A 33 1.76 11.78 0.50
C ARG A 33 1.40 11.49 1.96
N SER A 34 0.75 12.44 2.61
CA SER A 34 0.24 12.30 3.98
C SER A 34 -1.10 11.55 4.02
N GLY A 35 -1.35 10.85 5.11
CA GLY A 35 -2.58 10.10 5.35
C GLY A 35 -2.29 8.83 6.14
N LEU A 36 -3.07 8.59 7.19
CA LEU A 36 -2.91 7.41 8.04
C LEU A 36 -3.22 6.16 7.23
N HIS A 37 -2.25 5.26 7.14
CA HIS A 37 -2.39 3.97 6.51
C HIS A 37 -1.64 2.90 7.28
N PHE A 38 -2.00 1.65 7.03
CA PHE A 38 -1.31 0.49 7.57
C PHE A 38 -0.86 -0.43 6.45
N THR A 39 0.30 -1.06 6.60
CA THR A 39 0.79 -2.06 5.66
C THR A 39 1.51 -3.21 6.35
N TRP A 40 1.25 -4.43 5.90
CA TRP A 40 2.07 -5.61 6.19
C TRP A 40 3.06 -5.86 5.06
N PHE A 41 4.28 -6.26 5.41
CA PHE A 41 5.28 -6.71 4.44
C PHE A 41 6.22 -7.75 5.05
N ILE A 42 6.86 -8.55 4.19
CA ILE A 42 7.94 -9.44 4.60
C ILE A 42 9.15 -8.59 4.96
N TYR A 43 9.51 -8.55 6.24
CA TYR A 43 10.73 -7.90 6.71
C TYR A 43 11.93 -8.83 6.59
N ARG A 44 11.74 -10.12 6.89
CA ARG A 44 12.77 -11.17 6.73
C ARG A 44 12.14 -12.51 6.36
N GLY A 45 12.87 -13.33 5.61
CA GLY A 45 12.43 -14.66 5.18
C GLY A 45 12.34 -14.79 3.67
N PRO A 46 11.97 -15.97 3.16
CA PRO A 46 11.83 -16.22 1.72
C PRO A 46 10.52 -15.59 1.22
N GLU A 47 10.56 -14.37 0.69
CA GLU A 47 9.33 -13.66 0.27
C GLU A 47 8.57 -14.34 -0.89
N GLU A 48 9.24 -15.20 -1.66
CA GLU A 48 8.64 -15.93 -2.77
C GLU A 48 7.48 -16.81 -2.27
N GLY A 49 6.31 -16.65 -2.90
CA GLY A 49 5.13 -17.43 -2.55
C GLY A 49 4.41 -16.97 -1.29
N VAL A 50 4.66 -15.73 -0.84
CA VAL A 50 3.83 -15.03 0.15
C VAL A 50 2.95 -14.00 -0.53
N GLU A 51 1.64 -14.09 -0.30
CA GLU A 51 0.65 -13.17 -0.86
C GLU A 51 -0.23 -12.59 0.25
N PHE A 52 -0.52 -11.30 0.16
CA PHE A 52 -1.43 -10.60 1.06
C PHE A 52 -2.69 -10.19 0.31
N ASP A 53 -3.84 -10.35 0.97
CA ASP A 53 -5.13 -9.84 0.54
C ASP A 53 -5.73 -8.95 1.65
N PRO A 54 -6.08 -7.67 1.37
CA PRO A 54 -5.84 -6.96 0.12
C PRO A 54 -4.34 -6.77 -0.17
N PRO A 55 -3.96 -6.46 -1.43
CA PRO A 55 -2.59 -6.09 -1.76
C PRO A 55 -2.09 -4.91 -0.92
N GLN A 56 -0.96 -5.09 -0.25
CA GLN A 56 -0.45 -4.14 0.73
C GLN A 56 0.22 -2.92 0.08
N ILE A 57 0.17 -1.79 0.80
CA ILE A 57 0.82 -0.54 0.38
C ILE A 57 2.34 -0.70 0.47
N LYS A 58 3.07 -0.28 -0.55
CA LYS A 58 4.54 -0.39 -0.58
C LYS A 58 5.16 0.46 0.52
N PRO A 59 5.97 -0.14 1.42
CA PRO A 59 6.65 0.58 2.49
C PRO A 59 7.96 1.26 2.04
N TRP A 60 8.35 1.13 0.76
CA TRP A 60 9.53 1.75 0.15
C TRP A 60 9.16 2.69 -0.99
N GLU A 61 10.11 3.56 -1.36
CA GLU A 61 9.94 4.58 -2.37
C GLU A 61 9.69 3.99 -3.77
N ASP A 62 8.48 4.20 -4.30
CA ASP A 62 8.11 3.88 -5.67
C ASP A 62 7.25 5.01 -6.24
N THR A 63 7.80 5.79 -7.16
CA THR A 63 7.14 6.95 -7.76
C THR A 63 6.34 6.63 -9.01
N ARG A 64 6.32 5.36 -9.44
CA ARG A 64 5.58 4.96 -10.64
C ARG A 64 4.09 5.24 -10.45
N PRO A 65 3.42 5.87 -11.44
CA PRO A 65 1.98 6.11 -11.35
C PRO A 65 1.23 4.79 -11.12
N PHE A 66 0.21 4.82 -10.26
CA PHE A 66 -0.59 3.65 -9.88
C PHE A 66 0.19 2.50 -9.23
N ALA A 67 1.47 2.70 -8.85
CA ALA A 67 2.04 1.86 -7.80
C ALA A 67 1.25 2.14 -6.52
N ASN A 68 0.79 1.09 -5.83
CA ASN A 68 0.18 1.21 -4.50
C ASN A 68 1.24 1.69 -3.49
N SER A 69 1.65 2.95 -3.58
CA SER A 69 2.83 3.54 -2.98
C SER A 69 2.55 4.98 -2.58
N PRO A 70 2.84 5.40 -1.34
CA PRO A 70 2.64 6.77 -0.90
C PRO A 70 3.49 7.82 -1.64
N TRP A 71 4.48 7.39 -2.41
CA TRP A 71 5.31 8.26 -3.27
C TRP A 71 4.80 8.37 -4.70
N ALA A 72 3.77 7.59 -5.08
CA ALA A 72 3.20 7.65 -6.40
C ALA A 72 2.32 8.90 -6.55
N ARG A 73 2.41 9.54 -7.73
CA ARG A 73 1.74 10.82 -8.01
C ARG A 73 0.22 10.81 -7.85
N VAL A 74 -0.42 9.64 -7.93
CA VAL A 74 -1.88 9.46 -7.93
C VAL A 74 -2.33 8.49 -6.85
N TRP A 75 -1.50 8.25 -5.83
CA TRP A 75 -1.87 7.41 -4.70
C TRP A 75 -2.69 8.20 -3.69
N GLU A 76 -3.76 7.60 -3.19
CA GLU A 76 -4.57 8.18 -2.13
C GLU A 76 -4.52 7.25 -0.93
N ALA A 77 -4.50 7.83 0.28
CA ALA A 77 -4.58 7.04 1.49
C ALA A 77 -5.92 6.30 1.48
N PRO A 78 -5.94 4.98 1.76
CA PRO A 78 -7.19 4.25 1.86
C PRO A 78 -8.08 4.83 2.95
N GLU A 79 -9.38 4.59 2.81
CA GLU A 79 -10.33 4.88 3.88
C GLU A 79 -9.95 4.14 5.16
N LEU A 80 -10.17 4.80 6.30
CA LEU A 80 -9.89 4.21 7.59
C LEU A 80 -10.97 3.19 7.92
N PRO A 81 -10.61 2.01 8.46
CA PRO A 81 -11.60 1.05 8.94
C PRO A 81 -12.43 1.67 10.07
N GLU A 82 -13.75 1.49 10.02
CA GLU A 82 -14.70 2.11 10.97
C GLU A 82 -14.42 1.74 12.44
N ASP A 83 -13.94 0.53 12.66
CA ASP A 83 -13.60 -0.02 13.98
C ASP A 83 -12.13 0.24 14.39
N GLY A 84 -11.37 0.96 13.56
CA GLY A 84 -9.95 1.21 13.78
C GLY A 84 -9.08 -0.04 13.64
N ARG A 85 -9.57 -1.10 13.00
CA ARG A 85 -8.84 -2.36 12.85
C ARG A 85 -8.48 -2.63 11.39
N TRP A 86 -7.18 -2.64 11.11
CA TRP A 86 -6.65 -3.11 9.84
C TRP A 86 -6.56 -4.64 9.84
N VAL A 87 -7.14 -5.27 8.83
CA VAL A 87 -7.15 -6.72 8.64
C VAL A 87 -6.57 -7.04 7.27
N SER A 88 -5.72 -8.07 7.22
CA SER A 88 -5.23 -8.67 5.99
C SER A 88 -5.13 -10.17 6.17
N GLU A 89 -5.50 -10.91 5.13
CA GLU A 89 -5.17 -12.33 4.99
C GLU A 89 -3.78 -12.46 4.36
N VAL A 90 -2.99 -13.43 4.84
CA VAL A 90 -1.67 -13.75 4.29
C VAL A 90 -1.59 -15.25 4.02
N THR A 91 -1.19 -15.60 2.81
CA THR A 91 -1.00 -16.98 2.37
C THR A 91 0.49 -17.26 2.18
N PHE A 92 0.96 -18.41 2.66
CA PHE A 92 2.33 -18.89 2.49
C PHE A 92 2.33 -20.23 1.75
N THR A 93 3.03 -20.30 0.62
CA THR A 93 3.10 -21.53 -0.20
C THR A 93 4.37 -22.35 0.03
N GLN A 94 5.35 -21.79 0.75
CA GLN A 94 6.63 -22.43 1.04
C GLN A 94 6.83 -22.59 2.55
N PRO A 95 7.46 -23.68 3.02
CA PRO A 95 7.90 -23.79 4.41
C PRO A 95 9.04 -22.80 4.68
N GLY A 96 9.09 -22.24 5.88
CA GLY A 96 10.09 -21.24 6.24
C GLY A 96 9.82 -20.54 7.55
N THR A 97 10.75 -19.65 7.91
CA THR A 97 10.56 -18.69 9.01
C THR A 97 10.48 -17.29 8.40
N TYR A 98 9.38 -16.61 8.69
CA TYR A 98 9.05 -15.30 8.15
C TYR A 98 8.93 -14.32 9.31
N VAL A 99 9.50 -13.13 9.14
CA VAL A 99 9.20 -11.99 10.00
C VAL A 99 8.34 -11.04 9.19
N LEU A 100 7.06 -10.99 9.53
CA LEU A 100 6.14 -9.97 9.01
C LEU A 100 6.35 -8.70 9.81
N ARG A 101 6.42 -7.56 9.14
CA ARG A 101 6.39 -6.25 9.79
C ARG A 101 5.13 -5.52 9.37
N GLY A 102 4.39 -5.08 10.37
CA GLY A 102 3.23 -4.22 10.22
C GLY A 102 3.66 -2.80 10.53
N ARG A 103 3.32 -1.85 9.65
CA ARG A 103 3.67 -0.44 9.80
C ARG A 103 2.42 0.41 9.79
N ALA A 104 2.21 1.19 10.85
CA ALA A 104 1.26 2.29 10.87
C ALA A 104 2.01 3.59 10.53
N ASP A 105 1.50 4.39 9.59
CA ASP A 105 2.21 5.52 9.03
C ASP A 105 1.25 6.63 8.60
N ASP A 106 1.53 7.88 8.98
CA ASP A 106 0.70 9.05 8.64
C ASP A 106 1.33 9.97 7.57
N GLY A 107 2.51 9.60 7.07
CA GLY A 107 3.31 10.37 6.11
C GLY A 107 4.40 11.23 6.75
N GLY A 108 4.37 11.45 8.07
CA GLY A 108 5.42 12.13 8.84
C GLY A 108 6.08 11.23 9.87
N LEU A 109 5.28 10.48 10.63
CA LEU A 109 5.70 9.51 11.63
C LEU A 109 5.24 8.11 11.25
N PHE A 110 5.98 7.11 11.72
CA PHE A 110 5.58 5.71 11.59
C PHE A 110 5.95 4.92 12.84
N SER A 111 5.23 3.82 13.06
CA SER A 111 5.52 2.83 14.08
C SER A 111 5.40 1.42 13.50
N ASP A 112 6.28 0.52 13.96
CA ASP A 112 6.38 -0.84 13.46
C ASP A 112 6.02 -1.86 14.55
N VAL A 113 5.38 -2.96 14.15
CA VAL A 113 5.22 -4.20 14.91
C VAL A 113 5.78 -5.35 14.10
N GLU A 114 6.36 -6.35 14.76
CA GLU A 114 6.88 -7.56 14.11
C GLU A 114 6.18 -8.82 14.60
N VAL A 115 5.91 -9.74 13.69
CA VAL A 115 5.32 -11.06 13.96
C VAL A 115 6.16 -12.12 13.27
N THR A 116 6.64 -13.10 14.04
CA THR A 116 7.36 -14.26 13.49
C THR A 116 6.39 -15.40 13.19
N VAL A 117 6.36 -15.85 11.93
CA VAL A 117 5.55 -16.97 11.46
C VAL A 117 6.48 -18.11 11.04
N VAL A 118 6.23 -19.31 11.56
CA VAL A 118 6.96 -20.53 11.17
C VAL A 118 6.00 -21.45 10.40
N VAL A 119 6.21 -21.54 9.10
CA VAL A 119 5.46 -22.41 8.20
C VAL A 119 6.19 -23.74 8.09
N ARG A 120 5.53 -24.84 8.47
CA ARG A 120 6.10 -26.18 8.40
C ARG A 120 5.67 -26.87 7.12
N ALA A 121 6.56 -27.69 6.57
CA ALA A 121 6.19 -28.57 5.47
C ALA A 121 5.06 -29.51 5.93
N ALA A 122 4.14 -29.82 5.02
CA ALA A 122 3.14 -30.86 5.27
C ALA A 122 3.86 -32.18 5.52
N VAL A 123 3.42 -32.91 6.56
CA VAL A 123 3.86 -34.28 6.77
C VAL A 123 2.99 -35.16 5.88
N SER A 124 3.62 -35.82 4.91
CA SER A 124 2.98 -36.82 4.04
C SER A 124 2.76 -38.14 4.77
#